data_AF-A0A7J5VGL5-F1
#
_entry.id   AF-A0A7J5VGL5-F1
#
_cell.length_a   1.000
_cell.length_b   1.000
_cell.length_c   1.000
_cell.angle_alpha   90.00
_cell.angle_beta   90.00
_cell.angle_gamma   90.00
#
_symmetry.space_group_name_H-M   'P 1'
#
loop_
_entity.id
_entity.type
_entity.pdbx_description
1 polymer ?
#
loop_
_entity_poly.entity_id
_entity_poly.type
_entity_poly.pdbx_seq_one_letter_code
_entity_poly.pdbx_strand_id
1 'polypeptide(L)'
;MLKNILFAVFLGCLILLASTAQAGKGKVDIAVSPVPPALTMSIKFIEPSGNNMLDADETGKLVITVKNSGKGDAFDCKANVSTAKIIKGMSFEKEVLLGTIAAGETMVKEIEVKADEDIPTDNAGFTINVKEANGFDPAPIKLAFRTKAFAEPKLIVADMGINDQNQNGRIDPMEMVELTVRIQNVGQGDARGVVADVKAGNNVFIGGDGQTHFDLGSLPSSKFKDFKFMFYTNTRIANGEKIPLTISLAEARPRFNKENPLALIMNAPQKKVEEIVVAGQDTEKTAEIAIAGGLSVDVDTNIPIGQKAGKYDIAVVIGNKTYGQGIPEVAYADRDARVMKEYILRTMGFDEGNIIYAENATLSKLNEIFGTERDPKGRLHKYIKPNVSRVFIY
;
A
#
# COMPACT_ATOMS: atom_id res chain seq x y z
N MET A 1 -119.50 -44.00 51.67
CA MET A 1 -118.20 -43.34 51.43
C MET A 1 -117.29 -43.70 52.58
N LEU A 2 -116.66 -44.87 52.48
CA LEU A 2 -115.99 -45.57 53.57
C LEU A 2 -115.15 -46.71 52.95
N LYS A 3 -114.00 -47.00 53.57
CA LYS A 3 -113.18 -48.26 53.59
C LYS A 3 -111.70 -47.93 53.31
N ASN A 4 -110.85 -47.89 54.32
CA ASN A 4 -110.23 -48.98 55.13
C ASN A 4 -109.01 -49.66 54.48
N ILE A 5 -107.84 -49.40 55.09
CA ILE A 5 -106.82 -50.35 55.59
C ILE A 5 -106.02 -51.19 54.55
N LEU A 6 -104.67 -51.05 54.50
CA LEU A 6 -103.66 -51.99 55.07
C LEU A 6 -102.20 -51.77 54.55
N PHE A 7 -101.26 -51.68 55.50
CA PHE A 7 -99.82 -52.02 55.58
C PHE A 7 -98.84 -52.23 54.39
N ALA A 8 -97.59 -51.79 54.67
CA ALA A 8 -96.30 -52.51 54.64
C ALA A 8 -95.20 -52.03 53.67
N VAL A 9 -94.13 -51.49 54.29
CA VAL A 9 -92.69 -51.83 54.13
C VAL A 9 -92.16 -52.12 52.72
N PHE A 10 -91.22 -51.30 52.22
CA PHE A 10 -89.91 -51.82 51.78
C PHE A 10 -88.80 -50.75 51.76
N LEU A 11 -87.68 -51.19 52.36
CA LEU A 11 -86.33 -50.64 52.49
C LEU A 11 -85.64 -50.42 51.13
N GLY A 12 -84.78 -49.40 50.99
CA GLY A 12 -83.88 -49.30 49.84
C GLY A 12 -82.83 -48.19 49.90
N CYS A 13 -81.63 -48.57 50.37
CA CYS A 13 -80.31 -47.94 50.30
C CYS A 13 -80.09 -46.72 49.38
N LEU A 14 -79.47 -45.66 49.93
CA LEU A 14 -78.29 -45.03 49.32
C LEU A 14 -77.31 -44.57 50.41
N ILE A 15 -76.22 -45.32 50.55
CA ILE A 15 -75.01 -45.01 51.32
C ILE A 15 -74.03 -44.30 50.36
N LEU A 16 -73.07 -43.54 50.91
CA LEU A 16 -71.78 -43.09 50.32
C LEU A 16 -71.84 -41.67 49.70
N LEU A 17 -71.01 -40.66 50.05
CA LEU A 17 -69.75 -40.61 50.77
C LEU A 17 -69.62 -39.28 51.55
N ALA A 18 -69.25 -39.36 52.83
CA ALA A 18 -68.58 -38.27 53.52
C ALA A 18 -67.09 -38.33 53.14
N SER A 19 -66.67 -37.48 52.19
CA SER A 19 -65.25 -37.33 51.88
C SER A 19 -64.60 -36.46 52.96
N THR A 20 -63.77 -37.10 53.77
CA THR A 20 -62.75 -36.49 54.62
C THR A 20 -62.00 -35.41 53.85
N ALA A 21 -62.01 -34.18 54.34
CA ALA A 21 -61.13 -33.12 53.85
C ALA A 21 -59.68 -33.54 54.13
N GLN A 22 -59.02 -34.07 53.10
CA GLN A 22 -57.62 -34.40 53.14
C GLN A 22 -56.86 -33.08 52.91
N ALA A 23 -56.12 -32.62 53.93
CA ALA A 23 -55.15 -31.56 53.74
C ALA A 23 -54.12 -32.07 52.72
N GLY A 24 -54.31 -31.72 51.45
CA GLY A 24 -53.32 -31.96 50.43
C GLY A 24 -52.02 -31.30 50.90
N LYS A 25 -50.95 -32.08 51.00
CA LYS A 25 -49.59 -31.54 51.00
C LYS A 25 -49.33 -30.96 49.60
N GLY A 26 -50.02 -29.87 49.28
CA GLY A 26 -49.69 -29.04 48.14
C GLY A 26 -48.34 -28.42 48.47
N LYS A 27 -47.29 -28.88 47.80
CA LYS A 27 -46.10 -28.06 47.64
C LYS A 27 -46.59 -26.85 46.83
N VAL A 28 -46.73 -25.71 47.48
CA VAL A 28 -46.85 -24.46 46.74
C VAL A 28 -45.46 -24.23 46.18
N ASP A 29 -45.25 -24.59 44.91
CA ASP A 29 -44.11 -24.08 44.16
C ASP A 29 -44.39 -22.58 43.94
N ILE A 30 -44.12 -21.80 44.98
CA ILE A 30 -44.00 -20.35 44.84
C ILE A 30 -42.80 -20.17 43.92
N ALA A 31 -43.05 -19.86 42.65
CA ALA A 31 -42.01 -19.37 41.77
C ALA A 31 -41.39 -18.15 42.46
N VAL A 32 -40.20 -18.33 43.02
CA VAL A 32 -39.52 -17.28 43.77
C VAL A 32 -39.14 -16.18 42.79
N SER A 33 -39.79 -15.03 42.95
CA SER A 33 -39.41 -13.72 42.40
C SER A 33 -38.08 -13.24 43.01
N PRO A 34 -37.29 -12.39 42.35
CA PRO A 34 -36.80 -12.44 40.98
C PRO A 34 -35.61 -13.41 40.84
N VAL A 35 -35.41 -13.95 39.64
CA VAL A 35 -34.24 -14.78 39.30
C VAL A 35 -33.06 -13.89 38.94
N PRO A 36 -31.81 -14.21 39.36
CA PRO A 36 -30.68 -13.32 39.12
C PRO A 36 -30.23 -13.35 37.66
N PRO A 37 -29.71 -12.22 37.13
CA PRO A 37 -28.91 -12.24 35.91
C PRO A 37 -27.56 -12.92 36.15
N ALA A 38 -26.92 -13.35 35.06
CA ALA A 38 -25.56 -13.89 35.11
C ALA A 38 -24.78 -13.31 33.94
N LEU A 39 -24.12 -12.17 34.22
CA LEU A 39 -23.41 -11.40 33.22
C LEU A 39 -22.02 -12.00 32.94
N THR A 40 -21.67 -12.04 31.67
CA THR A 40 -20.32 -12.29 31.18
C THR A 40 -19.95 -11.20 30.19
N MET A 41 -18.68 -10.82 30.13
CA MET A 41 -18.20 -9.75 29.28
C MET A 41 -17.04 -10.24 28.41
N SER A 42 -16.93 -9.67 27.21
CA SER A 42 -15.72 -9.72 26.38
C SER A 42 -15.48 -8.35 25.74
N ILE A 43 -14.24 -8.10 25.33
CA ILE A 43 -13.84 -6.84 24.70
C ILE A 43 -12.94 -7.10 23.50
N LYS A 44 -13.09 -6.27 22.46
CA LYS A 44 -12.22 -6.24 21.29
C LYS A 44 -11.80 -4.81 20.98
N PHE A 45 -10.52 -4.61 20.71
CA PHE A 45 -10.01 -3.37 20.12
C PHE A 45 -10.01 -3.48 18.59
N ILE A 46 -10.48 -2.43 17.92
CA ILE A 46 -10.48 -2.32 16.46
C ILE A 46 -9.95 -0.94 16.11
N GLU A 47 -9.04 -0.86 15.15
CA GLU A 47 -8.44 0.39 14.66
C GLU A 47 -8.42 0.38 13.11
N PRO A 48 -8.32 1.55 12.46
CA PRO A 48 -8.53 1.68 11.02
C PRO A 48 -7.35 1.24 10.13
N SER A 49 -6.12 1.21 10.65
CA SER A 49 -4.89 0.86 9.94
C SER A 49 -4.57 -0.64 9.91
N GLY A 50 -5.13 -1.44 10.82
CA GLY A 50 -4.91 -2.90 10.90
C GLY A 50 -3.54 -3.30 11.49
N ASN A 51 -2.81 -2.38 12.11
CA ASN A 51 -1.50 -2.59 12.72
C ASN A 51 -1.55 -2.95 14.22
N ASN A 52 -2.75 -3.07 14.81
CA ASN A 52 -3.03 -3.30 16.24
C ASN A 52 -2.51 -2.19 17.18
N MET A 53 -2.28 -1.00 16.66
CA MET A 53 -1.89 0.20 17.40
C MET A 53 -2.89 1.32 17.13
N LEU A 54 -3.06 2.23 18.08
CA LEU A 54 -3.77 3.47 17.82
C LEU A 54 -2.75 4.51 17.37
N ASP A 55 -2.67 4.75 16.06
CA ASP A 55 -1.76 5.75 15.51
C ASP A 55 -2.33 7.16 15.74
N ALA A 56 -1.46 8.17 15.69
CA ALA A 56 -1.87 9.56 15.70
C ALA A 56 -2.92 9.86 14.60
N ASP A 57 -3.88 10.72 14.94
CA ASP A 57 -5.03 11.06 14.10
C ASP A 57 -5.93 9.87 13.73
N GLU A 58 -5.98 8.84 14.58
CA GLU A 58 -6.91 7.72 14.42
C GLU A 58 -8.02 7.70 15.47
N THR A 59 -9.15 7.11 15.08
CA THR A 59 -10.23 6.76 15.99
C THR A 59 -10.42 5.25 15.99
N GLY A 60 -9.95 4.61 17.07
CA GLY A 60 -10.20 3.21 17.34
C GLY A 60 -11.53 3.01 18.07
N LYS A 61 -11.92 1.74 18.21
CA LYS A 61 -13.15 1.31 18.87
C LYS A 61 -12.85 0.22 19.90
N LEU A 62 -13.39 0.37 21.09
CA LEU A 62 -13.55 -0.69 22.06
C LEU A 62 -14.95 -1.28 21.91
N VAL A 63 -15.02 -2.50 21.38
CA VAL A 63 -16.28 -3.23 21.23
C VAL A 63 -16.48 -4.09 22.47
N ILE A 64 -17.37 -3.64 23.35
CA ILE A 64 -17.76 -4.33 24.57
C ILE A 64 -18.96 -5.21 24.25
N THR A 65 -18.86 -6.50 24.56
CA THR A 65 -19.98 -7.45 24.47
C THR A 65 -20.32 -7.95 25.86
N VAL A 66 -21.56 -7.77 26.30
CA VAL A 66 -22.07 -8.24 27.58
C VAL A 66 -23.22 -9.20 27.34
N LYS A 67 -23.09 -10.44 27.79
CA LYS A 67 -24.11 -11.47 27.66
C LYS A 67 -24.72 -11.78 29.01
N ASN A 68 -26.05 -11.77 29.08
CA ASN A 68 -26.79 -12.24 30.25
C ASN A 68 -27.22 -13.70 30.05
N SER A 69 -26.52 -14.62 30.71
CA SER A 69 -26.85 -16.05 30.71
C SER A 69 -27.76 -16.47 31.86
N GLY A 70 -28.15 -15.51 32.71
CA GLY A 70 -29.03 -15.73 33.83
C GLY A 70 -30.49 -15.86 33.41
N LYS A 71 -31.35 -16.15 34.38
CA LYS A 71 -32.78 -16.32 34.14
C LYS A 71 -33.57 -15.02 34.32
N GLY A 72 -32.97 -13.98 34.91
CA GLY A 72 -33.58 -12.66 35.04
C GLY A 72 -32.80 -11.57 34.33
N ASP A 73 -33.44 -10.42 34.21
CA ASP A 73 -32.90 -9.26 33.52
C ASP A 73 -31.85 -8.55 34.38
N ALA A 74 -30.83 -7.99 33.74
CA ALA A 74 -29.82 -7.14 34.38
C ALA A 74 -30.20 -5.67 34.17
N PHE A 75 -30.43 -4.92 35.24
CA PHE A 75 -30.98 -3.57 35.15
C PHE A 75 -29.89 -2.48 35.30
N ASP A 76 -30.11 -1.34 34.63
CA ASP A 76 -29.25 -0.16 34.67
C ASP A 76 -27.75 -0.48 34.53
N CYS A 77 -27.41 -1.33 33.57
CA CYS A 77 -26.04 -1.72 33.32
C CYS A 77 -25.23 -0.52 32.80
N LYS A 78 -24.04 -0.30 33.38
CA LYS A 78 -23.11 0.78 32.99
C LYS A 78 -21.70 0.24 32.84
N ALA A 79 -21.05 0.54 31.73
CA ALA A 79 -19.64 0.25 31.52
C ALA A 79 -18.79 1.44 31.98
N ASN A 80 -17.84 1.19 32.88
CA ASN A 80 -16.86 2.14 33.37
C ASN A 80 -15.49 1.78 32.79
N VAL A 81 -14.90 2.73 32.08
CA VAL A 81 -13.61 2.62 31.40
C VAL A 81 -12.60 3.46 32.15
N SER A 82 -11.54 2.80 32.63
CA SER A 82 -10.45 3.44 33.37
C SER A 82 -9.10 3.08 32.75
N THR A 83 -8.12 3.97 32.85
CA THR A 83 -6.75 3.73 32.41
C THR A 83 -5.78 3.78 33.58
N ALA A 84 -4.73 2.95 33.53
CA ALA A 84 -3.69 2.95 34.56
C ALA A 84 -2.83 4.22 34.52
N LYS A 85 -2.73 4.83 33.34
CA LYS A 85 -1.96 6.05 33.05
C LYS A 85 -2.80 6.97 32.17
N ILE A 86 -2.68 8.27 32.38
CA ILE A 86 -3.21 9.28 31.47
C ILE A 86 -2.20 9.45 30.34
N ILE A 87 -2.62 9.16 29.11
CA ILE A 87 -1.81 9.37 27.90
C ILE A 87 -2.26 10.70 27.27
N LYS A 88 -1.32 11.64 27.09
CA LYS A 88 -1.59 12.90 26.40
C LYS A 88 -2.14 12.58 25.00
N GLY A 89 -3.20 13.28 24.60
CA GLY A 89 -3.76 13.14 23.27
C GLY A 89 -4.71 11.97 23.06
N MET A 90 -4.97 11.18 24.11
CA MET A 90 -5.96 10.11 24.09
C MET A 90 -7.28 10.58 24.74
N SER A 91 -8.40 10.38 24.06
CA SER A 91 -9.74 10.67 24.59
C SER A 91 -10.73 9.56 24.33
N PHE A 92 -11.62 9.32 25.28
CA PHE A 92 -12.67 8.29 25.24
C PHE A 92 -13.75 8.58 26.30
N GLU A 93 -14.92 7.97 26.13
CA GLU A 93 -15.98 8.03 27.14
C GLU A 93 -15.66 7.13 28.34
N LYS A 94 -15.62 7.72 29.55
CA LYS A 94 -15.29 7.00 30.79
C LYS A 94 -16.45 6.17 31.33
N GLU A 95 -17.69 6.59 31.08
CA GLU A 95 -18.89 5.89 31.51
C GLU A 95 -19.84 5.79 30.31
N VAL A 96 -20.34 4.59 30.06
CA VAL A 96 -21.24 4.31 28.93
C VAL A 96 -22.44 3.51 29.44
N LEU A 97 -23.64 4.03 29.17
CA LEU A 97 -24.89 3.37 29.50
C LEU A 97 -25.13 2.17 28.58
N LEU A 98 -25.35 1.00 29.18
CA LEU A 98 -25.76 -0.23 28.49
C LEU A 98 -27.26 -0.49 28.66
N GLY A 99 -27.89 0.05 29.72
CA GLY A 99 -29.31 -0.08 29.98
C GLY A 99 -29.68 -1.46 30.54
N THR A 100 -30.88 -1.96 30.22
CA THR A 100 -31.32 -3.28 30.67
C THR A 100 -30.90 -4.36 29.67
N ILE A 101 -30.27 -5.42 30.16
CA ILE A 101 -29.89 -6.60 29.37
C ILE A 101 -30.78 -7.76 29.80
N ALA A 102 -31.78 -8.10 28.98
CA ALA A 102 -32.76 -9.12 29.32
C ALA A 102 -32.13 -10.52 29.47
N ALA A 103 -32.83 -11.43 30.15
CA ALA A 103 -32.39 -12.82 30.29
C ALA A 103 -32.14 -13.48 28.92
N GLY A 104 -30.96 -14.07 28.73
CA GLY A 104 -30.53 -14.70 27.47
C GLY A 104 -29.99 -13.75 26.40
N GLU A 105 -30.18 -12.43 26.56
CA GLU A 105 -29.76 -11.42 25.58
C GLU A 105 -28.26 -11.12 25.62
N THR A 106 -27.78 -10.56 24.51
CA THR A 106 -26.40 -10.07 24.38
C THR A 106 -26.42 -8.62 23.92
N MET A 107 -25.81 -7.75 24.71
CA MET A 107 -25.61 -6.36 24.37
C MET A 107 -24.21 -6.13 23.81
N VAL A 108 -24.12 -5.41 22.68
CA VAL A 108 -22.86 -4.94 22.09
C VAL A 108 -22.86 -3.41 22.10
N LYS A 109 -21.77 -2.82 22.60
CA LYS A 109 -21.57 -1.37 22.64
C LYS A 109 -20.17 -1.02 22.14
N GLU A 110 -20.10 -0.01 21.28
CA GLU A 110 -18.83 0.55 20.80
C GLU A 110 -18.51 1.82 21.57
N ILE A 111 -17.26 1.92 22.04
CA ILE A 111 -16.70 3.14 22.64
C ILE A 111 -15.59 3.64 21.74
N GLU A 112 -15.69 4.88 21.26
CA GLU A 112 -14.62 5.51 20.48
C GLU A 112 -13.44 5.85 21.38
N VAL A 113 -12.24 5.51 20.91
CA VAL A 113 -10.97 5.94 21.51
C VAL A 113 -10.22 6.73 20.46
N LYS A 114 -10.11 8.04 20.66
CA LYS A 114 -9.50 8.97 19.72
C LYS A 114 -8.08 9.29 20.15
N ALA A 115 -7.16 9.20 19.21
CA ALA A 115 -5.81 9.71 19.30
C ALA A 115 -5.71 11.00 18.49
N ASP A 116 -5.31 12.09 19.12
CA ASP A 116 -4.92 13.29 18.39
C ASP A 116 -3.49 13.16 17.83
N GLU A 117 -3.06 14.18 17.09
CA GLU A 117 -1.73 14.24 16.47
C GLU A 117 -0.59 14.17 17.51
N ASP A 118 -0.83 14.66 18.72
CA ASP A 118 0.18 14.82 19.78
C ASP A 118 0.38 13.54 20.61
N ILE A 119 -0.35 12.46 20.31
CA ILE A 119 -0.25 11.21 21.05
C ILE A 119 1.18 10.68 21.02
N PRO A 120 1.77 10.26 22.16
CA PRO A 120 3.09 9.65 22.17
C PRO A 120 3.03 8.17 21.77
N THR A 121 4.17 7.61 21.38
CA THR A 121 4.32 6.16 21.30
C THR A 121 4.41 5.59 22.72
N ASP A 122 3.39 4.84 23.14
CA ASP A 122 3.27 4.36 24.52
C ASP A 122 2.44 3.06 24.60
N ASN A 123 2.36 2.47 25.79
CA ASN A 123 1.47 1.35 26.09
C ASN A 123 0.24 1.86 26.84
N ALA A 124 -0.94 1.68 26.25
CA ALA A 124 -2.21 2.04 26.84
C ALA A 124 -2.84 0.82 27.52
N GLY A 125 -3.05 0.92 28.84
CA GLY A 125 -3.68 -0.12 29.65
C GLY A 125 -5.07 0.32 30.13
N PHE A 126 -6.10 -0.35 29.64
CA PHE A 126 -7.50 -0.12 29.95
C PHE A 126 -8.03 -1.19 30.91
N THR A 127 -8.86 -0.78 31.87
CA THR A 127 -9.67 -1.67 32.71
C THR A 127 -11.14 -1.29 32.55
N ILE A 128 -11.94 -2.25 32.12
CA ILE A 128 -13.37 -2.09 31.88
C ILE A 128 -14.12 -2.85 32.97
N ASN A 129 -15.01 -2.15 33.67
CA ASN A 129 -15.88 -2.70 34.69
C ASN A 129 -17.33 -2.47 34.27
N VAL A 130 -18.16 -3.50 34.27
CA VAL A 130 -19.62 -3.33 34.11
C VAL A 130 -20.27 -3.40 35.48
N LYS A 131 -21.13 -2.42 35.77
CA LYS A 131 -21.94 -2.34 36.98
C LYS A 131 -23.39 -2.58 36.64
N GLU A 132 -24.04 -3.48 37.38
CA GLU A 132 -25.49 -3.72 37.34
C GLU A 132 -26.12 -3.17 38.63
N ALA A 133 -27.38 -2.72 38.57
CA ALA A 133 -28.06 -2.00 39.66
C ALA A 133 -28.07 -2.75 41.02
N ASN A 134 -28.15 -4.08 41.00
CA ASN A 134 -28.22 -4.94 42.17
C ASN A 134 -26.88 -5.63 42.49
N GLY A 135 -25.81 -5.28 41.78
CA GLY A 135 -24.45 -5.77 42.04
C GLY A 135 -24.12 -7.12 41.42
N PHE A 136 -24.89 -7.59 40.43
CA PHE A 136 -24.56 -8.81 39.65
C PHE A 136 -23.51 -8.54 38.56
N ASP A 137 -22.40 -7.93 38.98
CA ASP A 137 -21.33 -7.45 38.11
C ASP A 137 -20.52 -8.62 37.53
N PRO A 138 -20.19 -8.62 36.23
CA PRO A 138 -19.21 -9.56 35.68
C PRO A 138 -17.78 -9.20 36.15
N ALA A 139 -16.86 -10.15 36.02
CA ALA A 139 -15.46 -9.89 36.29
C ALA A 139 -14.90 -8.76 35.39
N PRO A 140 -14.09 -7.83 35.93
CA PRO A 140 -13.45 -6.79 35.14
C PRO A 140 -12.50 -7.35 34.07
N ILE A 141 -12.42 -6.68 32.92
CA ILE A 141 -11.49 -7.05 31.86
C ILE A 141 -10.41 -5.99 31.72
N LYS A 142 -9.17 -6.46 31.58
CA LYS A 142 -8.03 -5.62 31.24
C LYS A 142 -7.69 -5.82 29.77
N LEU A 143 -7.44 -4.71 29.08
CA LEU A 143 -7.02 -4.67 27.69
C LEU A 143 -5.80 -3.78 27.59
N ALA A 144 -4.79 -4.21 26.82
CA ALA A 144 -3.63 -3.39 26.52
C ALA A 144 -3.41 -3.32 25.01
N PHE A 145 -3.08 -2.13 24.53
CA PHE A 145 -2.66 -1.89 23.15
C PHE A 145 -1.59 -0.79 23.13
N ARG A 146 -0.93 -0.61 21.99
CA ARG A 146 0.10 0.43 21.83
C ARG A 146 -0.48 1.64 21.12
N THR A 147 0.01 2.82 21.48
CA THR A 147 -0.18 4.03 20.69
C THR A 147 1.07 4.29 19.87
N LYS A 148 0.93 4.96 18.73
CA LYS A 148 2.05 5.33 17.88
C LYS A 148 2.00 6.83 17.60
N ALA A 149 3.11 7.50 17.91
CA ALA A 149 3.23 8.93 17.69
C ALA A 149 3.14 9.29 16.22
N PHE A 150 2.72 10.52 15.96
CA PHE A 150 2.72 11.07 14.62
C PHE A 150 4.12 11.03 14.03
N ALA A 151 4.21 10.48 12.83
CA ALA A 151 5.40 10.52 12.02
C ALA A 151 5.10 11.34 10.77
N GLU A 152 6.06 12.18 10.36
CA GLU A 152 5.86 13.06 9.22
C GLU A 152 6.01 12.29 7.90
N PRO A 153 5.07 12.45 6.95
CA PRO A 153 5.28 12.05 5.57
C PRO A 153 6.25 13.01 4.88
N LYS A 154 6.92 12.54 3.83
CA LYS A 154 7.78 13.39 2.99
C LYS A 154 7.66 12.94 1.54
N LEU A 155 6.83 13.63 0.79
CA LEU A 155 6.59 13.34 -0.63
C LEU A 155 7.66 13.99 -1.51
N ILE A 156 8.18 13.21 -2.46
CA ILE A 156 9.12 13.68 -3.49
C ILE A 156 8.75 13.11 -4.86
N VAL A 157 9.15 13.80 -5.93
CA VAL A 157 9.31 13.18 -7.24
C VAL A 157 10.62 12.40 -7.21
N ALA A 158 10.53 11.08 -7.13
CA ALA A 158 11.69 10.20 -6.99
C ALA A 158 12.34 9.88 -8.34
N ASP A 159 11.53 9.69 -9.39
CA ASP A 159 12.02 9.48 -10.75
C ASP A 159 11.02 9.97 -11.78
N MET A 160 11.49 10.10 -13.02
CA MET A 160 10.65 10.44 -14.17
C MET A 160 11.23 9.86 -15.46
N GLY A 161 10.36 9.46 -16.37
CA GLY A 161 10.77 8.84 -17.64
C GLY A 161 9.82 9.18 -18.76
N ILE A 162 10.39 9.32 -19.94
CA ILE A 162 9.66 9.68 -21.14
C ILE A 162 9.42 8.48 -22.04
N ASN A 163 8.32 8.54 -22.77
CA ASN A 163 8.06 7.74 -23.95
C ASN A 163 7.74 8.73 -25.09
N ASP A 164 8.71 8.95 -25.96
CA ASP A 164 8.69 9.90 -27.06
C ASP A 164 8.27 9.22 -28.38
N GLN A 165 7.66 9.99 -29.29
CA GLN A 165 7.05 9.46 -30.50
C GLN A 165 8.09 8.92 -31.49
N ASN A 166 9.24 9.58 -31.59
CA ASN A 166 10.32 9.20 -32.50
C ASN A 166 11.34 8.20 -31.88
N GLN A 167 11.15 7.84 -30.61
CA GLN A 167 11.96 6.91 -29.81
C GLN A 167 13.46 7.27 -29.69
N ASN A 168 13.84 8.53 -29.90
CA ASN A 168 15.20 9.03 -29.74
C ASN A 168 15.60 9.28 -28.27
N GLY A 169 14.64 9.22 -27.32
CA GLY A 169 14.90 9.44 -25.90
C GLY A 169 15.17 10.91 -25.52
N ARG A 170 14.61 11.84 -26.28
CA ARG A 170 14.67 13.29 -26.05
C ARG A 170 13.27 13.87 -26.12
N ILE A 171 13.15 15.12 -25.68
CA ILE A 171 11.93 15.90 -25.85
C ILE A 171 12.23 16.92 -26.96
N ASP A 172 11.59 16.76 -28.12
CA ASP A 172 11.72 17.68 -29.24
C ASP A 172 10.53 18.66 -29.31
N PRO A 173 10.72 19.89 -29.83
CA PRO A 173 9.62 20.80 -30.06
C PRO A 173 8.56 20.22 -31.00
N MET A 174 7.28 20.53 -30.74
CA MET A 174 6.13 20.04 -31.51
C MET A 174 5.94 18.52 -31.49
N GLU A 175 6.65 17.80 -30.62
CA GLU A 175 6.48 16.37 -30.39
C GLU A 175 5.59 16.11 -29.16
N MET A 176 4.72 15.12 -29.27
CA MET A 176 3.95 14.62 -28.13
C MET A 176 4.78 13.60 -27.35
N VAL A 177 4.93 13.83 -26.05
CA VAL A 177 5.68 12.98 -25.14
C VAL A 177 4.77 12.53 -24.01
N GLU A 178 4.73 11.21 -23.75
CA GLU A 178 4.14 10.68 -22.52
C GLU A 178 5.20 10.69 -21.41
N LEU A 179 4.91 11.38 -20.30
CA LEU A 179 5.76 11.42 -19.12
C LEU A 179 5.17 10.52 -18.04
N THR A 180 5.97 9.57 -17.55
CA THR A 180 5.70 8.81 -16.34
C THR A 180 6.45 9.44 -15.17
N VAL A 181 5.75 9.78 -14.09
CA VAL A 181 6.33 10.41 -12.90
C VAL A 181 6.11 9.50 -11.70
N ARG A 182 7.19 9.20 -10.97
CA ARG A 182 7.17 8.40 -9.74
C ARG A 182 7.15 9.30 -8.52
N ILE A 183 6.08 9.24 -7.75
CA ILE A 183 5.96 9.92 -6.46
C ILE A 183 6.26 8.93 -5.35
N GLN A 184 7.21 9.26 -4.47
CA GLN A 184 7.57 8.42 -3.33
C GLN A 184 7.37 9.17 -2.02
N ASN A 185 6.90 8.45 -1.01
CA ASN A 185 6.94 8.90 0.37
C ASN A 185 8.26 8.44 1.02
N VAL A 186 9.20 9.36 1.17
CA VAL A 186 10.48 9.14 1.88
C VAL A 186 10.43 9.56 3.35
N GLY A 187 9.23 9.84 3.87
CA GLY A 187 8.99 10.16 5.28
C GLY A 187 8.73 8.90 6.10
N GLN A 188 8.79 9.04 7.42
CA GLN A 188 8.53 7.95 8.36
C GLN A 188 7.03 7.72 8.60
N GLY A 189 6.20 8.72 8.29
CA GLY A 189 4.74 8.62 8.39
C GLY A 189 4.05 8.39 7.06
N ASP A 190 2.81 7.94 7.12
CA ASP A 190 1.98 7.69 5.94
C ASP A 190 1.35 8.98 5.43
N ALA A 191 1.40 9.17 4.11
CA ALA A 191 0.71 10.26 3.44
C ALA A 191 -0.73 9.83 3.11
N ARG A 192 -1.70 10.72 3.32
CA ARG A 192 -3.13 10.44 3.18
C ARG A 192 -3.73 11.34 2.08
N GLY A 193 -4.55 10.78 1.20
CA GLY A 193 -5.22 11.55 0.14
C GLY A 193 -4.24 12.33 -0.74
N VAL A 194 -3.17 11.67 -1.18
CA VAL A 194 -2.12 12.28 -1.99
C VAL A 194 -2.68 12.62 -3.37
N VAL A 195 -2.47 13.85 -3.80
CA VAL A 195 -2.85 14.37 -5.10
C VAL A 195 -1.62 14.93 -5.79
N ALA A 196 -1.50 14.71 -7.09
CA ALA A 196 -0.52 15.35 -7.95
C ALA A 196 -1.22 16.22 -8.99
N ASP A 197 -0.95 17.53 -8.95
CA ASP A 197 -1.43 18.50 -9.95
C ASP A 197 -0.28 18.93 -10.86
N VAL A 198 -0.47 18.77 -12.16
CA VAL A 198 0.48 19.16 -13.21
C VAL A 198 0.27 20.62 -13.59
N LYS A 199 1.32 21.43 -13.44
CA LYS A 199 1.35 22.84 -13.80
C LYS A 199 2.29 23.06 -14.98
N ALA A 200 1.69 23.29 -16.16
CA ALA A 200 2.42 23.69 -17.36
C ALA A 200 2.69 25.19 -17.33
N GLY A 201 3.96 25.57 -17.52
CA GLY A 201 4.38 26.95 -17.70
C GLY A 201 4.34 27.41 -19.15
N ASN A 202 4.97 28.54 -19.42
CA ASN A 202 5.02 29.12 -20.77
C ASN A 202 5.55 28.11 -21.79
N ASN A 203 4.91 28.05 -22.96
CA ASN A 203 5.32 27.24 -24.11
C ASN A 203 5.19 25.72 -23.94
N VAL A 204 4.58 25.25 -22.86
CA VAL A 204 4.25 23.85 -22.59
C VAL A 204 2.75 23.66 -22.64
N PHE A 205 2.29 22.60 -23.28
CA PHE A 205 0.86 22.32 -23.50
C PHE A 205 0.57 20.88 -23.08
N ILE A 206 -0.51 20.68 -22.34
CA ILE A 206 -0.96 19.34 -21.93
C ILE A 206 -1.65 18.68 -23.13
N GLY A 207 -1.27 17.44 -23.41
CA GLY A 207 -1.80 16.61 -24.48
C GLY A 207 -2.76 15.53 -23.97
N GLY A 208 -3.18 14.63 -24.85
CA GLY A 208 -4.09 13.54 -24.51
C GLY A 208 -5.49 14.04 -24.16
N ASP A 209 -6.01 13.60 -23.02
CA ASP A 209 -7.30 14.00 -22.46
C ASP A 209 -7.26 15.35 -21.72
N GLY A 210 -6.09 15.97 -21.62
CA GLY A 210 -5.92 17.22 -20.86
C GLY A 210 -5.93 17.02 -19.35
N GLN A 211 -5.81 15.79 -18.84
CA GLN A 211 -5.81 15.52 -17.41
C GLN A 211 -4.56 16.13 -16.76
N THR A 212 -4.80 17.03 -15.79
CA THR A 212 -3.75 17.65 -14.98
C THR A 212 -3.85 17.30 -13.51
N HIS A 213 -4.94 16.66 -13.07
CA HIS A 213 -5.18 16.29 -11.69
C HIS A 213 -5.20 14.77 -11.53
N PHE A 214 -4.35 14.26 -10.63
CA PHE A 214 -4.17 12.83 -10.40
C PHE A 214 -4.35 12.51 -8.91
N ASP A 215 -5.37 11.71 -8.60
CA ASP A 215 -5.56 11.16 -7.25
C ASP A 215 -4.69 9.91 -7.08
N LEU A 216 -3.73 9.99 -6.16
CA LEU A 216 -2.83 8.91 -5.80
C LEU A 216 -3.26 8.22 -4.49
N GLY A 217 -4.30 8.68 -3.80
CA GLY A 217 -4.81 8.09 -2.56
C GLY A 217 -3.78 8.04 -1.42
N SER A 218 -3.84 7.01 -0.57
CA SER A 218 -2.83 6.85 0.49
C SER A 218 -1.48 6.38 -0.08
N LEU A 219 -0.39 6.89 0.49
CA LEU A 219 0.97 6.49 0.18
C LEU A 219 1.76 6.21 1.46
N PRO A 220 1.86 4.94 1.88
CA PRO A 220 2.59 4.56 3.08
C PRO A 220 4.07 4.93 3.01
N SER A 221 4.72 5.01 4.18
CA SER A 221 6.18 5.24 4.26
C SER A 221 6.95 4.27 3.34
N SER A 222 7.97 4.82 2.66
CA SER A 222 8.84 4.13 1.69
C SER A 222 8.17 3.63 0.40
N LYS A 223 6.85 3.73 0.27
CA LYS A 223 6.13 3.32 -0.94
C LYS A 223 6.11 4.43 -1.98
N PHE A 224 5.92 4.03 -3.23
CA PHE A 224 5.79 4.92 -4.37
C PHE A 224 4.55 4.59 -5.20
N LYS A 225 4.08 5.58 -5.96
CA LYS A 225 3.05 5.44 -7.00
C LYS A 225 3.48 6.23 -8.23
N ASP A 226 3.18 5.65 -9.38
CA ASP A 226 3.49 6.25 -10.67
C ASP A 226 2.18 6.80 -11.27
N PHE A 227 2.25 7.97 -11.90
CA PHE A 227 1.18 8.50 -12.74
C PHE A 227 1.75 8.97 -14.07
N LYS A 228 0.87 9.12 -15.06
CA LYS A 228 1.25 9.44 -16.42
C LYS A 228 0.41 10.57 -16.98
N PHE A 229 1.03 11.41 -17.79
CA PHE A 229 0.34 12.40 -18.59
C PHE A 229 1.12 12.72 -19.85
N MET A 230 0.43 13.25 -20.85
CA MET A 230 1.06 13.65 -22.11
C MET A 230 1.23 15.16 -22.14
N PHE A 231 2.34 15.62 -22.74
CA PHE A 231 2.54 17.03 -23.03
C PHE A 231 3.32 17.21 -24.33
N TYR A 232 3.31 18.43 -24.86
CA TYR A 232 4.14 18.85 -25.97
C TYR A 232 4.57 20.30 -25.77
N THR A 233 5.60 20.75 -26.47
CA THR A 233 6.07 22.14 -26.41
C THR A 233 5.97 22.80 -27.78
N ASN A 234 5.94 24.13 -27.80
CA ASN A 234 6.14 24.87 -29.04
C ASN A 234 7.65 25.08 -29.32
N THR A 235 7.99 25.83 -30.37
CA THR A 235 9.36 26.11 -30.82
C THR A 235 10.06 27.27 -30.08
N ARG A 236 9.47 27.80 -29.00
CA ARG A 236 10.00 28.96 -28.26
C ARG A 236 10.84 28.60 -27.03
N ILE A 237 10.98 27.31 -26.71
CA ILE A 237 11.93 26.82 -25.70
C ILE A 237 13.18 26.40 -26.46
N ALA A 238 14.33 27.00 -26.17
CA ALA A 238 15.55 26.70 -26.90
C ALA A 238 16.16 25.35 -26.45
N ASN A 239 16.95 24.71 -27.31
CA ASN A 239 17.70 23.50 -26.96
C ASN A 239 18.59 23.77 -25.74
N GLY A 240 18.57 22.86 -24.77
CA GLY A 240 19.31 23.00 -23.51
C GLY A 240 18.61 23.84 -22.43
N GLU A 241 17.47 24.47 -22.73
CA GLU A 241 16.68 25.17 -21.71
C GLU A 241 15.80 24.22 -20.91
N LYS A 242 15.46 24.64 -19.68
CA LYS A 242 14.53 23.93 -18.81
C LYS A 242 13.11 24.03 -19.35
N ILE A 243 12.43 22.89 -19.40
CA ILE A 243 11.00 22.83 -19.73
C ILE A 243 10.22 23.22 -18.46
N PRO A 244 9.43 24.30 -18.45
CA PRO A 244 8.75 24.78 -17.25
C PRO A 244 7.52 23.92 -16.94
N LEU A 245 7.75 22.77 -16.33
CA LEU A 245 6.73 21.82 -15.91
C LEU A 245 6.91 21.51 -14.43
N THR A 246 5.86 21.69 -13.62
CA THR A 246 5.93 21.54 -12.16
C THR A 246 4.85 20.58 -11.68
N ILE A 247 5.20 19.72 -10.74
CA ILE A 247 4.24 18.85 -10.03
C ILE A 247 3.98 19.42 -8.65
N SER A 248 2.75 19.86 -8.42
CA SER A 248 2.24 20.27 -7.13
C SER A 248 1.71 19.03 -6.41
N LEU A 249 2.41 18.59 -5.37
CA LEU A 249 1.99 17.49 -4.52
C LEU A 249 1.22 18.04 -3.33
N ALA A 250 0.01 17.54 -3.14
CA ALA A 250 -0.81 17.83 -1.97
C ALA A 250 -1.14 16.54 -1.22
N GLU A 251 -1.35 16.66 0.09
CA GLU A 251 -1.87 15.57 0.91
C GLU A 251 -2.81 16.14 1.99
N ALA A 252 -3.44 15.29 2.79
CA ALA A 252 -4.54 15.66 3.68
C ALA A 252 -4.21 16.80 4.68
N ARG A 253 -2.95 16.96 5.08
CA ARG A 253 -2.49 18.02 5.98
C ARG A 253 -1.66 19.04 5.15
N PRO A 254 -2.19 20.26 4.90
CA PRO A 254 -1.59 21.22 3.96
C PRO A 254 -0.12 21.61 4.22
N ARG A 255 0.38 21.44 5.45
CA ARG A 255 1.78 21.72 5.82
C ARG A 255 2.80 20.80 5.13
N PHE A 256 2.37 19.67 4.57
CA PHE A 256 3.25 18.75 3.82
C PHE A 256 3.12 18.91 2.29
N ASN A 257 2.33 19.87 1.82
CA ASN A 257 2.22 20.16 0.39
C ASN A 257 3.55 20.69 -0.16
N LYS A 258 3.89 20.33 -1.40
CA LYS A 258 5.16 20.68 -2.02
C LYS A 258 5.08 20.85 -3.52
N GLU A 259 5.71 21.90 -4.02
CA GLU A 259 5.94 22.12 -5.45
C GLU A 259 7.26 21.49 -5.88
N ASN A 260 7.24 20.72 -6.97
CA ASN A 260 8.40 20.02 -7.50
C ASN A 260 8.56 20.36 -8.98
N PRO A 261 9.37 21.38 -9.32
CA PRO A 261 9.76 21.65 -10.70
C PRO A 261 10.49 20.44 -11.27
N LEU A 262 10.08 19.97 -12.45
CA LEU A 262 10.69 18.83 -13.09
C LEU A 262 12.00 19.22 -13.78
N ALA A 263 13.02 18.38 -13.65
CA ALA A 263 14.35 18.62 -14.20
C ALA A 263 14.46 18.20 -15.68
N LEU A 264 13.46 18.53 -16.50
CA LEU A 264 13.42 18.22 -17.92
C LEU A 264 14.13 19.30 -18.73
N ILE A 265 14.97 18.89 -19.68
CA ILE A 265 15.76 19.79 -20.53
C ILE A 265 15.44 19.52 -21.99
N MET A 266 15.14 20.59 -22.74
CA MET A 266 14.79 20.54 -24.15
C MET A 266 15.92 19.95 -24.99
N ASN A 267 15.61 18.97 -25.85
CA ASN A 267 16.56 18.26 -26.72
C ASN A 267 17.79 17.67 -25.99
N ALA A 268 17.68 17.39 -24.69
CA ALA A 268 18.66 16.62 -23.95
C ALA A 268 18.21 15.17 -23.80
N PRO A 269 19.14 14.21 -23.66
CA PRO A 269 18.78 12.84 -23.29
C PRO A 269 17.97 12.85 -21.99
N GLN A 270 16.85 12.14 -21.98
CA GLN A 270 16.03 11.89 -20.80
C GLN A 270 15.97 10.39 -20.53
N LYS A 271 15.69 10.02 -19.27
CA LYS A 271 15.44 8.61 -18.92
C LYS A 271 14.20 8.11 -19.66
N LYS A 272 14.24 6.86 -20.12
CA LYS A 272 13.07 6.19 -20.72
C LYS A 272 12.26 5.43 -19.67
N VAL A 273 10.97 5.20 -19.93
CA VAL A 273 10.07 4.50 -19.00
C VAL A 273 10.60 3.10 -18.64
N GLU A 274 11.18 2.37 -19.58
CA GLU A 274 11.71 1.03 -19.35
C GLU A 274 12.81 1.01 -18.28
N GLU A 275 13.63 2.06 -18.19
CA GLU A 275 14.73 2.17 -17.21
C GLU A 275 14.19 2.31 -15.77
N ILE A 276 13.04 2.95 -15.61
CA ILE A 276 12.38 3.16 -14.31
C ILE A 276 11.72 1.90 -13.78
N VAL A 277 11.17 1.09 -14.69
CA VAL A 277 10.55 -0.20 -14.36
C VAL A 277 11.60 -1.18 -13.85
N VAL A 278 12.78 -1.22 -14.49
CA VAL A 278 13.91 -2.07 -14.07
C VAL A 278 14.42 -1.68 -12.68
N ALA A 279 14.59 -0.39 -12.44
CA ALA A 279 15.01 0.09 -11.13
C ALA A 279 13.94 -0.15 -10.03
N GLY A 280 12.67 -0.33 -10.40
CA GLY A 280 11.55 -0.44 -9.48
C GLY A 280 11.28 -1.83 -8.90
N GLN A 281 12.07 -2.86 -9.23
CA GLN A 281 11.81 -4.25 -8.80
C GLN A 281 12.66 -4.77 -7.63
N ASP A 282 13.67 -4.03 -7.17
CA ASP A 282 14.48 -4.42 -6.00
C ASP A 282 14.31 -3.43 -4.85
N THR A 283 13.70 -3.87 -3.75
CA THR A 283 14.13 -3.60 -2.36
C THR A 283 13.07 -4.09 -1.36
N GLU A 284 13.24 -5.32 -0.89
CA GLU A 284 12.92 -5.64 0.51
C GLU A 284 14.21 -5.55 1.34
N LYS A 285 14.09 -4.88 2.50
CA LYS A 285 15.08 -4.75 3.59
C LYS A 285 16.27 -3.83 3.35
N THR A 286 16.17 -2.60 3.84
CA THR A 286 17.11 -1.98 4.80
C THR A 286 16.35 -0.87 5.54
N ALA A 287 16.71 -0.58 6.80
CA ALA A 287 16.06 0.42 7.66
C ALA A 287 16.32 1.89 7.23
N GLU A 288 16.90 2.10 6.05
CA GLU A 288 17.07 3.41 5.43
C GLU A 288 16.10 3.50 4.25
N ILE A 289 15.31 4.58 4.18
CA ILE A 289 14.38 4.78 3.09
C ILE A 289 15.18 5.10 1.82
N ALA A 290 15.47 4.07 1.04
CA ALA A 290 16.09 4.22 -0.27
C ALA A 290 15.14 5.00 -1.18
N ILE A 291 15.65 6.06 -1.82
CA ILE A 291 14.90 6.76 -2.86
C ILE A 291 14.70 5.78 -4.01
N ALA A 292 13.46 5.48 -4.35
CA ALA A 292 13.05 4.58 -5.45
C ALA A 292 13.22 5.23 -6.82
N GLY A 293 14.15 6.17 -6.93
CA GLY A 293 14.71 6.70 -8.15
C GLY A 293 16.04 6.02 -8.39
N GLY A 294 16.29 5.64 -9.65
CA GLY A 294 17.37 4.74 -10.05
C GLY A 294 18.56 4.63 -9.09
N LEU A 295 18.81 3.41 -8.61
CA LEU A 295 20.17 2.87 -8.63
C LEU A 295 20.62 2.94 -10.11
N SER A 296 21.00 4.13 -10.56
CA SER A 296 21.87 4.24 -11.71
C SER A 296 23.08 3.39 -11.34
N VAL A 297 23.37 2.37 -12.14
CA VAL A 297 24.73 1.84 -12.14
C VAL A 297 25.58 3.06 -12.48
N ASP A 298 26.29 3.59 -11.48
CA ASP A 298 27.06 4.83 -11.56
C ASP A 298 28.35 4.58 -12.34
N VAL A 299 28.20 4.04 -13.55
CA VAL A 299 29.28 3.83 -14.52
C VAL A 299 29.25 4.86 -15.63
N ASP A 300 28.15 5.61 -15.81
CA ASP A 300 27.98 6.51 -16.95
C ASP A 300 28.26 7.99 -16.64
N THR A 301 28.44 8.37 -15.37
CA THR A 301 28.54 9.79 -14.98
C THR A 301 29.98 10.32 -14.88
N ASN A 302 30.98 9.43 -14.88
CA ASN A 302 32.40 9.79 -14.83
C ASN A 302 33.26 8.73 -15.54
N ILE A 303 32.99 8.48 -16.82
CA ILE A 303 33.80 7.52 -17.57
C ILE A 303 35.20 8.15 -17.77
N PRO A 304 36.27 7.55 -17.23
CA PRO A 304 37.62 8.06 -17.41
C PRO A 304 37.93 8.22 -18.90
N ILE A 305 38.62 9.30 -19.27
CA ILE A 305 39.00 9.57 -20.65
C ILE A 305 39.97 8.47 -21.09
N GLY A 306 39.42 7.43 -21.73
CA GLY A 306 40.17 6.39 -22.39
C GLY A 306 40.99 6.97 -23.54
N GLN A 307 42.05 6.28 -23.93
CA GLN A 307 42.88 6.69 -25.05
C GLN A 307 42.03 6.72 -26.34
N LYS A 308 41.96 7.89 -26.99
CA LYS A 308 41.25 8.08 -28.27
C LYS A 308 41.68 7.04 -29.30
N ALA A 309 40.74 6.56 -30.11
CA ALA A 309 40.98 5.60 -31.17
C ALA A 309 41.89 6.19 -32.25
N GLY A 310 42.80 5.35 -32.76
CA GLY A 310 43.59 5.64 -33.94
C GLY A 310 42.78 5.41 -35.22
N LYS A 311 43.22 6.03 -36.32
CA LYS A 311 42.56 5.97 -37.64
C LYS A 311 42.27 4.56 -38.17
N TYR A 312 43.00 3.55 -37.70
CA TYR A 312 42.87 2.17 -38.15
C TYR A 312 42.37 1.23 -37.05
N ASP A 313 41.99 1.75 -35.89
CA ASP A 313 41.44 0.93 -34.82
C ASP A 313 40.04 0.45 -35.21
N ILE A 314 39.76 -0.80 -34.91
CA ILE A 314 38.51 -1.48 -35.29
C ILE A 314 37.76 -1.89 -34.03
N ALA A 315 36.45 -1.61 -34.00
CA ALA A 315 35.58 -2.08 -32.93
C ALA A 315 34.60 -3.14 -33.47
N VAL A 316 34.29 -4.14 -32.66
CA VAL A 316 33.22 -5.10 -32.91
C VAL A 316 32.26 -5.02 -31.74
N VAL A 317 30.97 -4.83 -32.01
CA VAL A 317 29.92 -4.69 -30.99
C VAL A 317 28.78 -5.63 -31.36
N ILE A 318 28.48 -6.58 -30.47
CA ILE A 318 27.46 -7.61 -30.71
C ILE A 318 26.49 -7.67 -29.54
N GLY A 319 25.22 -7.30 -29.79
CA GLY A 319 24.14 -7.45 -28.82
C GLY A 319 23.28 -8.65 -29.12
N ASN A 320 23.36 -9.73 -28.33
CA ASN A 320 22.52 -10.92 -28.52
C ASN A 320 21.47 -11.02 -27.42
N LYS A 321 20.25 -10.56 -27.71
CA LYS A 321 19.08 -10.68 -26.82
C LYS A 321 18.40 -12.05 -26.94
N THR A 322 18.20 -12.50 -28.18
CA THR A 322 17.40 -13.68 -28.53
C THR A 322 18.30 -14.84 -28.91
N TYR A 323 17.98 -16.02 -28.35
CA TYR A 323 18.70 -17.27 -28.57
C TYR A 323 17.73 -18.35 -29.07
N GLY A 324 18.26 -19.47 -29.55
CA GLY A 324 17.44 -20.60 -30.01
C GLY A 324 16.52 -21.16 -28.92
N GLN A 325 15.55 -22.00 -29.31
CA GLN A 325 14.53 -22.51 -28.39
C GLN A 325 15.13 -23.13 -27.12
N GLY A 326 14.60 -22.73 -25.97
CA GLY A 326 15.00 -23.24 -24.64
C GLY A 326 16.06 -22.41 -23.92
N ILE A 327 16.59 -21.34 -24.52
CA ILE A 327 17.56 -20.44 -23.87
C ILE A 327 16.84 -19.14 -23.44
N PRO A 328 16.94 -18.74 -22.16
CA PRO A 328 16.36 -17.49 -21.68
C PRO A 328 16.91 -16.27 -22.42
N GLU A 329 16.04 -15.29 -22.70
CA GLU A 329 16.47 -14.03 -23.31
C GLU A 329 17.34 -13.22 -22.35
N VAL A 330 18.36 -12.57 -22.90
CA VAL A 330 19.15 -11.59 -22.15
C VAL A 330 18.49 -10.23 -22.33
N ALA A 331 17.68 -9.85 -21.33
CA ALA A 331 17.07 -8.53 -21.32
C ALA A 331 18.14 -7.43 -21.47
N TYR A 332 17.84 -6.40 -22.25
CA TYR A 332 18.68 -5.22 -22.52
C TYR A 332 19.90 -5.40 -23.45
N ALA A 333 20.26 -6.61 -23.89
CA ALA A 333 21.45 -6.82 -24.73
C ALA A 333 21.49 -5.96 -26.02
N ASP A 334 20.35 -5.79 -26.70
CA ASP A 334 20.27 -4.92 -27.90
C ASP A 334 20.49 -3.44 -27.53
N ARG A 335 19.95 -2.99 -26.38
CA ARG A 335 20.09 -1.61 -25.89
C ARG A 335 21.54 -1.34 -25.51
N ASP A 336 22.17 -2.26 -24.79
CA ASP A 336 23.55 -2.13 -24.33
C ASP A 336 24.52 -2.07 -25.52
N ALA A 337 24.28 -2.89 -26.56
CA ALA A 337 25.06 -2.83 -27.79
C ALA A 337 24.92 -1.48 -28.51
N ARG A 338 23.69 -0.94 -28.64
CA ARG A 338 23.48 0.39 -29.25
C ARG A 338 24.16 1.50 -28.46
N VAL A 339 24.01 1.49 -27.13
CA VAL A 339 24.64 2.48 -26.24
C VAL A 339 26.16 2.38 -26.35
N MET A 340 26.71 1.16 -26.37
CA MET A 340 28.14 0.94 -26.54
C MET A 340 28.64 1.41 -27.90
N LYS A 341 27.88 1.20 -28.99
CA LYS A 341 28.21 1.74 -30.32
C LYS A 341 28.33 3.27 -30.26
N GLU A 342 27.35 3.95 -29.66
CA GLU A 342 27.36 5.41 -29.53
C GLU A 342 28.54 5.88 -28.64
N TYR A 343 28.85 5.13 -27.59
CA TYR A 343 29.98 5.42 -26.72
C TYR A 343 31.34 5.31 -27.46
N ILE A 344 31.51 4.27 -28.27
CA ILE A 344 32.69 4.05 -29.11
C ILE A 344 32.85 5.15 -30.16
N LEU A 345 31.75 5.58 -30.79
CA LEU A 345 31.73 6.68 -31.77
C LEU A 345 32.08 8.02 -31.14
N ARG A 346 31.35 8.40 -30.08
CA ARG A 346 31.37 9.77 -29.54
C ARG A 346 32.50 10.00 -28.54
N THR A 347 32.78 9.01 -27.71
CA THR A 347 33.72 9.15 -26.60
C THR A 347 35.08 8.57 -26.95
N MET A 348 35.13 7.36 -27.50
CA MET A 348 36.40 6.74 -27.91
C MET A 348 36.90 7.26 -29.26
N GLY A 349 36.03 7.86 -30.08
CA GLY A 349 36.40 8.55 -31.32
C GLY A 349 36.76 7.62 -32.47
N PHE A 350 36.16 6.42 -32.54
CA PHE A 350 36.29 5.55 -33.70
C PHE A 350 35.54 6.14 -34.90
N ASP A 351 36.09 5.94 -36.10
CA ASP A 351 35.36 6.21 -37.33
C ASP A 351 34.23 5.18 -37.50
N GLU A 352 33.03 5.61 -37.89
CA GLU A 352 31.88 4.71 -38.02
C GLU A 352 32.14 3.54 -38.98
N GLY A 353 32.92 3.77 -40.04
CA GLY A 353 33.34 2.73 -40.99
C GLY A 353 34.23 1.63 -40.39
N ASN A 354 34.81 1.88 -39.21
CA ASN A 354 35.66 0.95 -38.49
C ASN A 354 34.91 0.18 -37.38
N ILE A 355 33.59 0.34 -37.28
CA ILE A 355 32.76 -0.37 -36.30
C ILE A 355 31.95 -1.46 -36.98
N ILE A 356 32.19 -2.71 -36.58
CA ILE A 356 31.41 -3.87 -36.99
C ILE A 356 30.31 -4.08 -35.95
N TYR A 357 29.07 -3.74 -36.31
CA TYR A 357 27.91 -3.81 -35.41
C TYR A 357 26.95 -4.93 -35.81
N ALA A 358 26.47 -5.71 -34.84
CA ALA A 358 25.43 -6.72 -35.07
C ALA A 358 24.50 -6.87 -33.85
N GLU A 359 23.19 -6.99 -34.10
CA GLU A 359 22.21 -7.39 -33.09
C GLU A 359 21.72 -8.80 -33.44
N ASN A 360 21.51 -9.64 -32.42
CA ASN A 360 21.03 -11.03 -32.53
C ASN A 360 21.81 -11.82 -33.60
N ALA A 361 23.13 -11.72 -33.54
CA ALA A 361 24.06 -12.36 -34.45
C ALA A 361 23.93 -13.89 -34.37
N THR A 362 23.54 -14.49 -35.50
CA THR A 362 23.57 -15.95 -35.67
C THR A 362 25.00 -16.47 -35.73
N LEU A 363 25.19 -17.79 -35.57
CA LEU A 363 26.49 -18.43 -35.76
C LEU A 363 27.09 -18.13 -37.15
N SER A 364 26.26 -18.07 -38.19
CA SER A 364 26.69 -17.69 -39.54
C SER A 364 27.26 -16.27 -39.56
N LYS A 365 26.61 -15.34 -38.85
CA LYS A 365 27.06 -13.95 -38.75
C LYS A 365 28.36 -13.81 -37.96
N LEU A 366 28.52 -14.58 -36.87
CA LEU A 366 29.76 -14.62 -36.10
C LEU A 366 30.92 -15.18 -36.95
N ASN A 367 30.68 -16.23 -37.72
CA ASN A 367 31.66 -16.80 -38.63
C ASN A 367 32.06 -15.83 -39.75
N GLU A 368 31.12 -15.02 -40.26
CA GLU A 368 31.44 -13.94 -41.20
C GLU A 368 32.37 -12.89 -40.57
N ILE A 369 32.12 -12.51 -39.31
CA ILE A 369 32.87 -11.48 -38.59
C ILE A 369 34.27 -11.97 -38.21
N PHE A 370 34.37 -13.10 -37.52
CA PHE A 370 35.60 -13.60 -36.92
C PHE A 370 36.35 -14.64 -37.77
N GLY A 371 35.66 -15.25 -38.73
CA GLY A 371 36.16 -16.41 -39.46
C GLY A 371 35.75 -17.72 -38.80
N THR A 372 36.22 -18.83 -39.35
CA THR A 372 36.02 -20.18 -38.83
C THR A 372 37.37 -20.84 -38.54
N GLU A 373 37.36 -21.99 -37.87
CA GLU A 373 38.59 -22.77 -37.63
C GLU A 373 39.31 -23.15 -38.95
N ARG A 374 38.55 -23.39 -40.03
CA ARG A 374 39.10 -23.75 -41.35
C ARG A 374 39.52 -22.55 -42.19
N ASP A 375 38.92 -21.39 -41.95
CA ASP A 375 39.24 -20.13 -42.60
C ASP A 375 39.13 -18.97 -41.60
N PRO A 376 40.22 -18.64 -40.89
CA PRO A 376 40.23 -17.62 -39.84
C PRO A 376 40.17 -16.19 -40.41
N LYS A 377 40.16 -16.01 -41.73
CA LYS A 377 40.24 -14.68 -42.36
C LYS A 377 38.85 -14.06 -42.55
N GLY A 378 38.12 -13.92 -41.46
CA GLY A 378 36.82 -13.23 -41.40
C GLY A 378 36.89 -11.74 -41.72
N ARG A 379 35.75 -11.05 -41.66
CA ARG A 379 35.63 -9.61 -41.94
C ARG A 379 36.55 -8.79 -41.04
N LEU A 380 36.64 -9.12 -39.75
CA LEU A 380 37.53 -8.43 -38.80
C LEU A 380 39.00 -8.50 -39.25
N HIS A 381 39.47 -9.68 -39.65
CA HIS A 381 40.84 -9.87 -40.16
C HIS A 381 41.14 -8.98 -41.38
N LYS A 382 40.15 -8.73 -42.25
CA LYS A 382 40.32 -7.89 -43.45
C LYS A 382 40.42 -6.40 -43.12
N TYR A 383 39.88 -5.98 -41.98
CA TYR A 383 39.86 -4.59 -41.54
C TYR A 383 41.11 -4.24 -40.70
N ILE A 384 41.69 -5.23 -40.04
CA ILE A 384 42.88 -5.06 -39.19
C ILE A 384 44.14 -4.84 -40.05
N LYS A 385 44.93 -3.84 -39.66
CA LYS A 385 46.30 -3.65 -40.14
C LYS A 385 47.30 -4.22 -39.12
N PRO A 386 48.14 -5.19 -39.50
CA PRO A 386 49.11 -5.80 -38.60
C PRO A 386 49.99 -4.75 -37.92
N ASN A 387 50.16 -4.86 -36.60
CA ASN A 387 50.96 -3.96 -35.76
C ASN A 387 50.54 -2.47 -35.78
N VAL A 388 49.35 -2.15 -36.32
CA VAL A 388 48.85 -0.77 -36.44
C VAL A 388 47.47 -0.63 -35.80
N SER A 389 46.55 -1.55 -36.10
CA SER A 389 45.19 -1.53 -35.57
C SER A 389 45.14 -2.11 -34.16
N ARG A 390 44.48 -1.39 -33.24
CA ARG A 390 43.96 -1.97 -32.00
C ARG A 390 42.55 -2.47 -32.22
N VAL A 391 42.18 -3.55 -31.55
CA VAL A 391 40.86 -4.17 -31.66
C VAL A 391 40.14 -4.07 -30.34
N PHE A 392 38.92 -3.55 -30.37
CA PHE A 392 37.99 -3.54 -29.25
C PHE A 392 36.80 -4.45 -29.58
N ILE A 393 36.42 -5.33 -28.66
CA ILE A 393 35.30 -6.25 -28.85
C ILE A 393 34.38 -6.13 -27.63
N TYR A 394 33.10 -5.91 -27.88
CA TYR A 394 32.03 -5.86 -26.90
C TYR A 394 30.92 -6.84 -27.28
#